data_AF-A0A1Y3EBB4-F1
#
_entry.id   AF-A0A1Y3EBB4-F1
#
_cell.length_a   1.000
_cell.length_b   1.000
_cell.length_c   1.000
_cell.angle_alpha   90.00
_cell.angle_beta   90.00
_cell.angle_gamma   90.00
#
_symmetry.space_group_name_H-M   'P 1'
#
loop_
_entity.id
_entity.type
_entity.pdbx_description
1 polymer ?
#
loop_
_entity_poly.entity_id
_entity_poly.type
_entity_poly.pdbx_seq_one_letter_code
_entity_poly.pdbx_strand_id
1 'polypeptide(L)'
;MMLGRPPRFPVDEVFNTNMGNATTTKKYVEKLAAYLRNAFAAARKHSAKEQKRQRYYYNRKAGNINYQTHEAVWLYCPASKSKPNRKVTTPWTRPFEIIKEVSGLNYRIRSIRNPRRTQLLHVNRLKRCKLTSAQLCSIRQKYNGNKKQVRRVSQFNTSRGHIAHDWCGLK
;
A
#
# COMPACT_ATOMS: atom_id res chain seq x y z
N MET A 1 29.75 0.83 -16.03
CA MET A 1 31.16 0.43 -16.23
C MET A 1 31.17 -1.03 -16.65
N MET A 2 31.47 -1.30 -17.92
CA MET A 2 31.13 -2.57 -18.58
C MET A 2 32.30 -3.56 -18.66
N LEU A 3 33.53 -3.15 -18.33
CA LEU A 3 34.69 -4.04 -18.35
C LEU A 3 35.55 -3.78 -17.10
N GLY A 4 35.67 -4.78 -16.24
CA GLY A 4 36.48 -4.74 -15.01
C GLY A 4 38.00 -4.82 -15.25
N ARG A 5 38.45 -4.63 -16.50
CA ARG A 5 39.85 -4.51 -16.89
C ARG A 5 40.01 -3.29 -17.82
N PRO A 6 41.07 -2.50 -17.66
CA PRO A 6 41.36 -1.41 -18.58
C PRO A 6 41.59 -1.97 -20.00
N PRO A 7 41.17 -1.24 -21.06
CA PRO A 7 41.46 -1.63 -22.44
C PRO A 7 42.97 -1.69 -22.67
N ARG A 8 43.44 -2.68 -23.41
CA ARG A 8 44.85 -2.77 -23.82
C ARG A 8 45.06 -1.86 -25.02
N PHE A 9 45.94 -0.88 -24.89
CA PHE A 9 46.36 -0.05 -26.01
C PHE A 9 47.61 -0.63 -26.68
N PRO A 10 47.82 -0.40 -28.00
CA PRO A 10 49.04 -0.84 -28.69
C PRO A 10 50.33 -0.34 -28.02
N VAL A 11 50.27 0.85 -27.42
CA VAL A 11 51.37 1.44 -26.64
C VAL A 11 51.74 0.58 -25.42
N ASP A 12 50.76 -0.08 -24.79
CA ASP A 12 50.99 -0.91 -23.62
C ASP A 12 51.68 -2.24 -23.95
N GLU A 13 51.53 -2.72 -25.19
CA GLU A 13 52.20 -3.91 -25.71
C GLU A 13 53.68 -3.61 -26.01
N VAL A 14 53.95 -2.45 -26.61
CA VAL A 14 55.32 -1.97 -26.90
C VAL A 14 56.12 -1.76 -25.62
N PHE A 15 55.52 -1.13 -24.60
CA PHE A 15 56.23 -0.81 -23.36
C PHE A 15 56.12 -1.88 -22.28
N ASN A 16 55.34 -2.96 -22.52
CA ASN A 16 55.07 -4.03 -21.56
C ASN A 16 54.66 -3.53 -20.15
N THR A 17 54.13 -2.30 -20.08
CA THR A 17 53.85 -1.53 -18.87
C THR A 17 52.74 -2.15 -18.02
N ASN A 18 51.91 -2.98 -18.65
CA ASN A 18 50.74 -3.61 -18.05
C ASN A 18 50.98 -5.07 -17.60
N MET A 19 52.23 -5.54 -17.60
CA MET A 19 52.59 -6.80 -16.95
C MET A 19 52.63 -6.60 -15.42
N GLY A 20 51.48 -6.31 -14.81
CA GLY A 20 51.33 -6.55 -13.38
C GLY A 20 51.72 -8.02 -13.14
N ASN A 21 52.69 -8.26 -12.25
CA ASN A 21 53.36 -9.54 -11.98
C ASN A 21 52.49 -10.73 -12.41
N ALA A 22 52.97 -11.51 -13.40
CA ALA A 22 52.26 -12.65 -13.98
C ALA A 22 51.90 -13.68 -12.90
N THR A 23 50.83 -13.39 -12.17
CA THR A 23 50.28 -14.25 -11.15
C THR A 23 49.58 -15.34 -11.92
N THR A 24 50.04 -16.58 -11.74
CA THR A 24 49.41 -17.76 -12.31
C THR A 24 47.90 -17.64 -12.14
N THR A 25 47.11 -17.92 -13.19
CA THR A 25 45.64 -17.78 -13.21
C THR A 25 44.97 -18.33 -11.94
N LYS A 26 45.51 -19.42 -11.38
CA LYS A 26 45.12 -20.02 -10.10
C LYS A 26 45.19 -19.04 -8.92
N LYS A 27 46.31 -18.33 -8.73
CA LYS A 27 46.51 -17.34 -7.65
C LYS A 27 45.52 -16.17 -7.78
N TYR A 28 45.23 -15.73 -9.01
CA TYR A 28 44.24 -14.68 -9.24
C TYR A 28 42.82 -15.12 -8.86
N VAL A 29 42.42 -16.33 -9.25
CA VAL A 29 41.10 -16.90 -8.91
C VAL A 29 40.95 -17.08 -7.39
N GLU A 30 41.99 -17.58 -6.71
CA GLU A 30 42.00 -17.71 -5.24
C GLU A 30 41.85 -16.36 -4.54
N LYS A 31 42.61 -15.36 -4.98
CA LYS A 31 42.56 -14.00 -4.46
C LYS A 31 41.18 -13.36 -4.68
N LEU A 32 40.60 -13.54 -5.87
CA LEU A 32 39.25 -13.08 -6.18
C LEU A 32 38.20 -13.77 -5.31
N ALA A 33 38.30 -15.09 -5.15
CA ALA A 33 37.39 -15.85 -4.29
C ALA A 33 37.47 -15.39 -2.83
N ALA A 34 38.68 -15.12 -2.33
CA ALA A 34 38.87 -14.54 -0.99
C ALA A 34 38.22 -13.16 -0.87
N TYR A 35 38.42 -12.28 -1.86
CA TYR A 35 37.79 -10.96 -1.86
C TYR A 35 36.27 -11.03 -1.89
N LEU A 36 35.68 -11.88 -2.72
CA LEU A 36 34.24 -12.07 -2.77
C LEU A 36 33.70 -12.60 -1.44
N ARG A 37 34.36 -13.61 -0.84
CA ARG A 37 33.98 -14.13 0.48
C ARG A 37 33.99 -13.02 1.53
N ASN A 38 35.03 -12.20 1.55
CA ASN A 38 35.17 -11.07 2.49
C ASN A 38 34.10 -10.01 2.25
N ALA A 39 33.84 -9.63 0.98
CA ALA A 39 32.82 -8.67 0.61
C ALA A 39 31.41 -9.15 1.01
N PHE A 40 31.06 -10.42 0.74
CA PHE A 40 29.78 -10.99 1.17
C PHE A 40 29.67 -11.09 2.70
N ALA A 41 30.75 -11.44 3.40
CA ALA A 41 30.76 -11.46 4.86
C ALA A 41 30.50 -10.06 5.44
N ALA A 42 31.16 -9.03 4.89
CA ALA A 42 30.92 -7.64 5.27
C ALA A 42 29.48 -7.22 4.96
N ALA A 43 28.98 -7.51 3.75
CA ALA A 43 27.61 -7.18 3.35
C ALA A 43 26.56 -7.82 4.27
N ARG A 44 26.74 -9.10 4.65
CA ARG A 44 25.85 -9.79 5.61
C ARG A 44 25.88 -9.12 6.99
N LYS A 45 27.07 -8.78 7.50
CA LYS A 45 27.24 -8.10 8.80
C LYS A 45 26.53 -6.74 8.78
N HIS A 46 26.73 -5.94 7.74
CA HIS A 46 26.08 -4.64 7.61
C HIS A 46 24.57 -4.76 7.41
N SER A 47 24.11 -5.70 6.59
CA SER A 47 22.67 -5.96 6.38
C SER A 47 21.98 -6.34 7.68
N ALA A 48 22.56 -7.25 8.48
CA ALA A 48 21.99 -7.63 9.76
C ALA A 48 21.93 -6.45 10.76
N LYS A 49 22.99 -5.62 10.80
CA LYS A 49 23.03 -4.40 11.63
C LYS A 49 21.95 -3.40 11.18
N GLU A 50 21.81 -3.21 9.88
CA GLU A 50 20.87 -2.27 9.30
C GLU A 50 19.42 -2.72 9.49
N GLN A 51 19.13 -4.01 9.33
CA GLN A 51 17.81 -4.59 9.61
C GLN A 51 17.38 -4.34 11.06
N LYS A 52 18.30 -4.53 12.03
CA LYS A 52 18.04 -4.22 13.45
C LYS A 52 17.75 -2.74 13.63
N ARG A 53 18.54 -1.87 13.01
CA ARG A 53 18.37 -0.40 13.05
C ARG A 53 17.03 0.02 12.45
N GLN A 54 16.66 -0.52 11.30
CA GLN A 54 15.39 -0.27 10.63
C GLN A 54 14.20 -0.72 11.49
N ARG A 55 14.26 -1.93 12.06
CA ARG A 55 13.22 -2.44 12.97
C ARG A 55 13.03 -1.50 14.16
N TYR A 56 14.12 -1.04 14.78
CA TYR A 56 14.06 -0.08 15.88
C TYR A 56 13.39 1.24 15.46
N TYR A 57 13.85 1.86 14.38
CA TYR A 57 13.29 3.15 13.94
C TYR A 57 11.86 3.07 13.42
N TYR A 58 11.46 1.93 12.84
CA TYR A 58 10.09 1.67 12.44
C TYR A 58 9.18 1.53 13.67
N ASN A 59 9.60 0.71 14.65
CA ASN A 59 8.80 0.44 15.84
C ASN A 59 8.79 1.57 16.88
N ARG A 60 9.77 2.48 16.90
CA ARG A 60 9.84 3.53 17.95
C ARG A 60 8.62 4.45 18.02
N LYS A 61 7.87 4.59 16.92
CA LYS A 61 6.65 5.40 16.84
C LYS A 61 5.38 4.55 16.88
N ALA A 62 5.50 3.22 16.94
CA ALA A 62 4.38 2.32 17.08
C ALA A 62 3.91 2.36 18.53
N GLY A 63 3.05 3.33 18.85
CA GLY A 63 2.34 3.33 20.11
C GLY A 63 1.23 2.27 20.14
N ASN A 64 0.81 1.90 21.35
CA ASN A 64 -0.36 1.04 21.56
C ASN A 64 -1.64 1.84 21.28
N ILE A 65 -1.99 1.94 20.00
CA ILE A 65 -3.23 2.60 19.58
C ILE A 65 -4.35 1.56 19.67
N ASN A 66 -5.01 1.54 20.83
CA ASN A 66 -6.22 0.74 21.00
C ASN A 66 -7.43 1.54 20.57
N TYR A 67 -8.26 0.95 19.73
CA TYR A 67 -9.53 1.53 19.33
C TYR A 67 -10.71 0.86 20.01
N GLN A 68 -11.75 1.65 20.29
CA GLN A 68 -12.99 1.11 20.82
C GLN A 68 -13.97 0.77 19.70
N THR A 69 -14.82 -0.22 19.96
CA THR A 69 -15.95 -0.55 19.10
C THR A 69 -16.87 0.68 18.96
N HIS A 70 -17.42 0.90 17.76
CA HIS A 70 -18.23 2.06 17.37
C HIS A 70 -17.51 3.41 17.28
N GLU A 71 -16.18 3.43 17.35
CA GLU A 71 -15.40 4.65 17.17
C GLU A 71 -15.24 5.03 15.69
N ALA A 72 -15.12 6.34 15.44
CA ALA A 72 -14.86 6.92 14.12
C ALA A 72 -13.37 6.84 13.74
N VAL A 73 -13.08 6.28 12.58
CA VAL A 73 -11.71 6.21 12.04
C VAL A 73 -11.63 6.61 10.57
N TRP A 74 -10.53 7.26 10.21
CA TRP A 74 -10.13 7.51 8.82
C TRP A 74 -9.32 6.33 8.30
N LEU A 75 -9.52 6.01 7.03
CA LEU A 75 -8.85 4.90 6.35
C LEU A 75 -7.79 5.41 5.38
N TYR A 76 -6.54 4.98 5.52
CA TYR A 76 -5.47 5.26 4.57
C TYR A 76 -5.62 4.43 3.28
N CYS A 77 -5.82 5.11 2.15
CA CYS A 77 -5.95 4.56 0.79
C CYS A 77 -5.08 5.36 -0.21
N PRO A 78 -3.79 5.03 -0.36
CA PRO A 78 -2.89 5.75 -1.28
C PRO A 78 -3.13 5.45 -2.77
N ALA A 79 -3.85 4.37 -3.07
CA ALA A 79 -4.17 3.92 -4.43
C ALA A 79 -5.66 4.14 -4.72
N SER A 80 -6.11 5.39 -4.80
CA SER A 80 -7.49 5.68 -5.21
C SER A 80 -7.59 5.69 -6.75
N LYS A 81 -8.07 4.58 -7.34
CA LYS A 81 -8.33 4.47 -8.79
C LYS A 81 -9.35 5.49 -9.33
N SER A 82 -10.17 6.08 -8.45
CA SER A 82 -11.27 6.97 -8.84
C SER A 82 -10.86 8.43 -9.10
N LYS A 83 -9.62 8.82 -8.80
CA LYS A 83 -9.20 10.24 -8.86
C LYS A 83 -8.09 10.42 -9.90
N PRO A 84 -8.23 11.37 -10.84
CA PRO A 84 -7.27 11.55 -11.93
C PRO A 84 -5.90 12.02 -11.43
N ASN A 85 -5.86 12.92 -10.42
CA ASN A 85 -4.61 13.46 -9.88
C ASN A 85 -4.20 12.79 -8.57
N ARG A 86 -3.36 11.74 -8.67
CA ARG A 86 -2.86 10.98 -7.51
C ARG A 86 -1.94 11.79 -6.59
N LYS A 87 -1.16 12.73 -7.14
CA LYS A 87 -0.16 13.52 -6.37
C LYS A 87 -0.79 14.56 -5.43
N VAL A 88 -1.95 15.13 -5.78
CA VAL A 88 -2.63 16.19 -5.01
C VAL A 88 -3.76 15.64 -4.13
N THR A 89 -4.04 14.34 -4.25
CA THR A 89 -5.16 13.72 -3.54
C THR A 89 -4.77 13.38 -2.10
N THR A 90 -5.61 13.78 -1.14
CA THR A 90 -5.51 13.28 0.24
C THR A 90 -5.70 11.76 0.27
N PRO A 91 -4.72 10.99 0.80
CA PRO A 91 -4.79 9.53 0.81
C PRO A 91 -5.74 8.99 1.90
N TRP A 92 -6.16 9.83 2.84
CA TRP A 92 -7.11 9.46 3.88
C TRP A 92 -8.54 9.54 3.34
N THR A 93 -9.22 8.41 3.40
CA THR A 93 -10.61 8.26 2.99
C THR A 93 -11.52 8.60 4.16
N ARG A 94 -12.73 9.07 3.80
CA ARG A 94 -13.91 9.35 4.62
C ARG A 94 -14.05 8.51 5.90
N PRO A 95 -14.80 8.99 6.90
CA PRO A 95 -14.97 8.28 8.16
C PRO A 95 -15.60 6.89 7.98
N PHE A 96 -15.04 5.93 8.71
CA PHE A 96 -15.51 4.57 8.91
C PHE A 96 -15.79 4.35 10.40
N GLU A 97 -16.59 3.34 10.68
CA GLU A 97 -16.91 2.91 12.04
C GLU A 97 -16.21 1.58 12.33
N ILE A 98 -15.62 1.44 13.52
CA ILE A 98 -15.05 0.16 13.96
C ILE A 98 -16.18 -0.75 14.42
N ILE A 99 -16.24 -1.96 13.87
CA ILE A 99 -17.21 -2.98 14.29
C ILE A 99 -16.66 -3.79 15.45
N LYS A 100 -15.42 -4.27 15.31
CA LYS A 100 -14.76 -5.09 16.32
C LYS A 100 -13.26 -5.16 16.09
N GLU A 101 -12.55 -5.40 17.17
CA GLU A 101 -11.17 -5.88 17.13
C GLU A 101 -11.18 -7.37 16.77
N VAL A 102 -10.35 -7.77 15.80
CA VAL A 102 -10.16 -9.18 15.44
C VAL A 102 -8.88 -9.72 16.08
N SER A 103 -7.87 -8.86 16.19
CA SER A 103 -6.59 -9.10 16.84
C SER A 103 -6.04 -7.74 17.25
N GLY A 104 -5.12 -7.67 18.22
CA GLY A 104 -4.54 -6.40 18.73
C GLY A 104 -3.98 -5.46 17.66
N LEU A 105 -3.73 -5.94 16.44
CA LEU A 105 -3.28 -5.14 15.30
C LEU A 105 -4.30 -5.04 14.16
N ASN A 106 -5.33 -5.89 14.13
CA ASN A 106 -6.27 -6.00 13.02
C ASN A 106 -7.70 -5.68 13.47
N TYR A 107 -8.28 -4.66 12.84
CA TYR A 107 -9.62 -4.18 13.11
C TYR A 107 -10.55 -4.39 11.93
N ARG A 108 -11.80 -4.77 12.23
CA ARG A 108 -12.86 -4.85 11.22
C ARG A 108 -13.64 -3.55 11.22
N ILE A 109 -13.61 -2.83 10.10
CA ILE A 109 -14.27 -1.54 9.92
C ILE A 109 -15.46 -1.64 8.97
N ARG A 110 -16.42 -0.72 9.12
CA ARG A 110 -17.64 -0.59 8.30
C ARG A 110 -17.71 0.78 7.66
N SER A 111 -18.11 0.82 6.39
CA SER A 111 -18.43 2.10 5.74
C SER A 111 -19.76 2.64 6.26
N ILE A 112 -19.77 3.92 6.67
CA ILE A 112 -20.98 4.60 7.15
C ILE A 112 -22.04 4.74 6.03
N ARG A 113 -21.59 4.98 4.79
CA ARG A 113 -22.49 5.13 3.63
C ARG A 113 -23.05 3.79 3.15
N ASN A 114 -22.22 2.74 3.16
CA ASN A 114 -22.63 1.42 2.72
C ASN A 114 -22.32 0.38 3.81
N PRO A 115 -23.28 0.09 4.69
CA PRO A 115 -23.10 -0.86 5.79
C PRO A 115 -22.69 -2.27 5.36
N ARG A 116 -22.96 -2.66 4.10
CA ARG A 116 -22.56 -3.97 3.56
C ARG A 116 -21.06 -4.06 3.26
N ARG A 117 -20.37 -2.91 3.12
CA ARG A 117 -18.93 -2.88 2.88
C ARG A 117 -18.19 -2.87 4.21
N THR A 118 -17.69 -4.04 4.59
CA THR A 118 -16.77 -4.22 5.72
C THR A 118 -15.38 -4.60 5.25
N GLN A 119 -14.35 -4.13 5.93
CA GLN A 119 -12.95 -4.43 5.60
C GLN A 119 -12.19 -4.81 6.88
N LEU A 120 -11.27 -5.76 6.77
CA LEU A 120 -10.31 -6.13 7.82
C LEU A 120 -8.98 -5.46 7.51
N LEU A 121 -8.46 -4.65 8.43
CA LEU A 121 -7.29 -3.82 8.19
C LEU A 121 -6.39 -3.72 9.41
N HIS A 122 -5.10 -3.51 9.15
CA HIS A 122 -4.10 -3.26 10.17
C HIS A 122 -4.23 -1.85 10.77
N VAL A 123 -3.92 -1.70 12.07
CA VAL A 123 -3.95 -0.45 12.85
C VAL A 123 -3.20 0.69 12.15
N ASN A 124 -2.06 0.42 11.52
CA ASN A 124 -1.26 1.41 10.77
C ASN A 124 -2.01 2.08 9.60
N ARG A 125 -3.11 1.51 9.11
CA ARG A 125 -3.94 2.11 8.06
C ARG A 125 -5.11 2.92 8.61
N LEU A 126 -5.27 2.96 9.92
CA LEU A 126 -6.34 3.66 10.59
C LEU A 126 -5.78 4.92 11.27
N LYS A 127 -6.63 5.94 11.35
CA LYS A 127 -6.35 7.16 12.11
C LYS A 127 -7.62 7.60 12.83
N ARG A 128 -7.49 7.91 14.12
CA ARG A 128 -8.61 8.35 14.96
C ARG A 128 -9.24 9.61 14.36
N CYS A 129 -10.55 9.61 14.19
CA CYS A 129 -11.31 10.74 13.69
C CYS A 129 -11.80 11.59 14.87
N LYS A 130 -11.91 12.91 14.69
CA LYS A 130 -12.47 13.82 15.71
C LYS A 130 -13.99 13.74 15.86
N LEU A 131 -14.67 12.86 15.12
CA LEU A 131 -16.12 12.70 15.18
C LEU A 131 -16.51 11.94 16.45
N THR A 132 -17.48 12.46 17.19
CA THR A 132 -18.08 11.72 18.32
C THR A 132 -18.98 10.59 17.83
N SER A 133 -19.18 9.58 18.66
CA SER A 133 -20.10 8.45 18.42
C SER A 133 -21.52 8.93 18.11
N ALA A 134 -21.98 9.99 18.78
CA ALA A 134 -23.27 10.63 18.51
C ALA A 134 -23.33 11.20 17.07
N GLN A 135 -22.31 11.96 16.65
CA GLN A 135 -22.22 12.49 15.29
C GLN A 135 -22.18 11.38 14.24
N LEU A 136 -21.43 10.30 14.50
CA LEU A 136 -21.43 9.12 13.64
C LEU A 136 -22.83 8.51 13.50
N CYS A 137 -23.55 8.37 14.62
CA CYS A 137 -24.90 7.82 14.64
C CYS A 137 -25.84 8.68 13.77
N SER A 138 -25.81 10.00 13.93
CA SER A 138 -26.60 10.94 13.11
C SER A 138 -26.26 10.84 11.63
N ILE A 139 -24.96 10.75 11.27
CA ILE A 139 -24.52 10.58 9.88
C ILE A 139 -25.04 9.26 9.30
N ARG A 140 -24.95 8.16 10.08
CA ARG A 140 -25.45 6.84 9.68
C ARG A 140 -26.96 6.85 9.44
N GLN A 141 -27.72 7.48 10.31
CA GLN A 141 -29.18 7.62 10.16
C GLN A 141 -29.54 8.39 8.89
N LYS A 142 -28.86 9.51 8.61
CA LYS A 142 -29.05 10.30 7.38
C LYS A 142 -28.84 9.49 6.10
N TYR A 143 -27.77 8.69 6.03
CA TYR A 143 -27.49 7.85 4.86
C TYR A 143 -28.51 6.70 4.70
N ASN A 144 -28.96 6.09 5.80
CA ASN A 144 -29.98 5.05 5.76
C ASN A 144 -31.36 5.58 5.33
N GLY A 145 -31.73 6.79 5.78
CA GLY A 145 -32.97 7.47 5.37
C GLY A 145 -33.02 7.76 3.87
N ASN A 146 -31.97 8.37 3.32
CA ASN A 146 -31.87 8.64 1.88
C ASN A 146 -31.91 7.35 1.05
N LYS A 147 -31.28 6.26 1.51
CA LYS A 147 -31.32 4.98 0.78
C LYS A 147 -32.74 4.38 0.75
N LYS A 148 -33.54 4.56 1.81
CA LYS A 148 -34.95 4.15 1.83
C LYS A 148 -35.80 5.01 0.90
N GLN A 149 -35.55 6.31 0.81
CA GLN A 149 -36.25 7.20 -0.14
C GLN A 149 -35.89 6.87 -1.59
N VAL A 150 -34.61 6.73 -1.94
CA VAL A 150 -34.17 6.38 -3.30
C VAL A 150 -34.76 5.04 -3.76
N ARG A 151 -34.83 4.03 -2.88
CA ARG A 151 -35.48 2.75 -3.20
C ARG A 151 -36.99 2.88 -3.43
N ARG A 152 -37.67 3.71 -2.64
CA ARG A 152 -39.09 4.01 -2.86
C ARG A 152 -39.31 4.71 -4.20
N VAL A 153 -38.51 5.73 -4.51
CA VAL A 153 -38.60 6.46 -5.80
C VAL A 153 -38.29 5.52 -6.97
N SER A 154 -37.30 4.63 -6.86
CA SER A 154 -37.04 3.65 -7.93
C SER A 154 -38.19 2.67 -8.11
N GLN A 155 -38.79 2.17 -7.02
CA GLN A 155 -39.96 1.28 -7.10
C GLN A 155 -41.19 1.96 -7.71
N PHE A 156 -41.42 3.25 -7.42
CA PHE A 156 -42.51 4.04 -8.03
C PHE A 156 -42.27 4.36 -9.50
N ASN A 157 -41.00 4.49 -9.93
CA ASN A 157 -40.67 4.75 -11.33
C ASN A 157 -40.74 3.48 -12.20
N THR A 158 -40.47 2.29 -11.65
CA THR A 158 -40.64 1.01 -12.37
C THR A 158 -42.12 0.68 -12.64
N SER A 159 -43.04 1.14 -11.79
CA SER A 159 -44.49 0.94 -11.97
C SER A 159 -45.18 1.98 -12.88
N ARG A 160 -44.48 3.05 -13.30
CA ARG A 160 -44.99 4.07 -14.24
C ARG A 160 -44.46 3.93 -15.68
N GLY A 161 -43.60 2.94 -15.95
CA GLY A 161 -42.91 2.74 -17.24
C GLY A 161 -43.38 1.55 -18.07
N HIS A 162 -44.63 1.10 -17.93
CA HIS A 162 -45.22 0.08 -18.82
C HIS A 162 -46.30 0.75 -19.69
N ILE A 163 -45.88 1.55 -20.67
CA ILE A 163 -46.74 1.94 -21.79
C ILE A 163 -46.37 0.97 -22.90
N ALA A 164 -47.22 -0.04 -23.11
CA ALA A 164 -47.15 -0.91 -24.27
C ALA A 164 -47.39 -0.05 -25.52
N HIS A 165 -46.43 -0.03 -26.43
CA HIS A 165 -46.68 0.43 -27.79
C HIS A 165 -47.25 -0.76 -28.55
N ASP A 166 -48.59 -0.86 -28.58
CA ASP A 166 -49.29 -1.78 -29.46
C ASP A 166 -49.05 -1.37 -30.92
N TRP A 167 -48.56 -2.33 -31.69
CA TRP A 167 -48.32 -2.24 -33.12
C TRP A 167 -49.65 -2.18 -33.87
N CYS A 168 -49.94 -1.07 -34.54
CA CYS A 168 -50.99 -1.00 -35.56
C CYS A 168 -50.34 -1.04 -36.94
N GLY A 169 -50.25 -2.24 -37.52
CA GLY A 169 -49.87 -2.45 -38.92
C GLY A 169 -51.12 -2.63 -39.77
N LEU A 170 -51.54 -1.57 -40.47
CA LEU A 170 -52.41 -1.67 -41.64
C LEU A 170 -51.54 -1.81 -42.88
N LYS A 171 -51.50 -3.02 -43.45
CA LYS A 171 -51.74 -3.32 -44.88
C LYS A 171 -51.60 -4.82 -45.12
#